data_AF-A0A455SFK5-F1
#
_entry.id   AF-A0A455SFK5-F1
#
_cell.length_a   1.000
_cell.length_b   1.000
_cell.length_c   1.000
_cell.angle_alpha   90.00
_cell.angle_beta   90.00
_cell.angle_gamma   90.00
#
_symmetry.space_group_name_H-M   'P 1'
#
loop_
_entity.id
_entity.type
_entity.pdbx_description
1 polymer ?
#
loop_
_entity_poly.entity_id
_entity_poly.type
_entity_poly.pdbx_seq_one_letter_code
_entity_poly.pdbx_strand_id
1 'polypeptide(L)'
;MSRRGNCHDNAVAESFFQLLKRERIKEKIYGTRDEARSDIFDYIEMFYNSRRRHGSSEQMPPAEYENLYHQRLRSVQVIRGDSQICSPCT
;
A
#
# COMPACT_ATOMS: atom_id res chain seq x y z
N MET A 1 -8.74 5.44 -15.80
CA MET A 1 -9.23 4.06 -16.05
C MET A 1 -8.07 3.26 -16.63
N SER A 2 -7.69 2.13 -16.02
CA SER A 2 -6.65 1.25 -16.59
C SER A 2 -7.11 0.68 -17.94
N ARG A 3 -6.14 0.27 -18.78
CA ARG A 3 -6.37 -0.31 -20.12
C ARG A 3 -7.22 -1.58 -19.99
N ARG A 4 -8.28 -1.72 -20.82
CA ARG A 4 -9.05 -2.98 -20.89
C ARG A 4 -8.11 -4.16 -21.10
N GLY A 5 -8.16 -5.15 -20.22
CA GLY A 5 -7.38 -6.39 -20.31
C GLY A 5 -6.24 -6.53 -19.30
N ASN A 6 -5.92 -5.52 -18.47
CA ASN A 6 -4.96 -5.70 -17.38
C ASN A 6 -5.69 -6.05 -16.06
N CYS A 7 -5.79 -7.34 -15.76
CA CYS A 7 -6.42 -7.83 -14.53
C CYS A 7 -5.63 -7.45 -13.27
N HIS A 8 -4.32 -7.24 -13.37
CA HIS A 8 -3.47 -6.93 -12.23
C HIS A 8 -3.70 -5.52 -11.68
N ASP A 9 -3.97 -4.55 -12.57
CA ASP A 9 -4.26 -3.17 -12.14
C ASP A 9 -5.57 -3.07 -11.36
N ASN A 10 -6.54 -3.94 -11.68
CA ASN A 10 -7.85 -3.93 -11.02
C ASN A 10 -7.89 -4.85 -9.79
N ALA A 11 -7.14 -5.96 -9.80
CA ALA A 11 -7.19 -6.97 -8.73
C ALA A 11 -6.88 -6.39 -7.34
N VAL A 12 -5.95 -5.44 -7.25
CA VAL A 12 -5.59 -4.78 -5.98
C VAL A 12 -6.76 -3.95 -5.46
N ALA A 13 -7.38 -3.15 -6.32
CA ALA A 13 -8.53 -2.34 -5.98
C ALA A 13 -9.76 -3.20 -5.63
N GLU A 14 -10.04 -4.23 -6.42
CA GLU A 14 -11.15 -5.17 -6.18
C GLU A 14 -11.01 -5.87 -4.82
N SER A 15 -9.80 -6.35 -4.48
CA SER A 15 -9.52 -6.96 -3.18
C SER A 15 -9.77 -5.99 -2.02
N PHE A 16 -9.31 -4.74 -2.13
CA PHE A 16 -9.59 -3.70 -1.14
C PHE A 16 -11.09 -3.46 -0.95
N PHE A 17 -11.84 -3.23 -2.04
CA PHE A 17 -13.28 -2.94 -1.94
C PHE A 17 -14.09 -4.11 -1.43
N GLN A 18 -13.68 -5.35 -1.73
CA GLN A 18 -14.31 -6.55 -1.17
C GLN A 18 -14.13 -6.59 0.36
N LEU A 19 -12.95 -6.26 0.87
CA LEU A 19 -12.65 -6.24 2.31
C LEU A 19 -13.41 -5.11 3.02
N LEU A 20 -13.38 -3.90 2.47
CA LEU A 20 -14.08 -2.74 3.02
C LEU A 20 -15.59 -3.03 3.18
N LYS A 21 -16.20 -3.63 2.14
CA LYS A 21 -17.62 -4.00 2.20
C LYS A 21 -17.92 -5.05 3.25
N ARG A 22 -17.02 -6.03 3.40
CA ARG A 22 -17.18 -7.13 4.36
C ARG A 22 -17.04 -6.68 5.81
N GLU A 23 -16.08 -5.81 6.11
CA GLU A 23 -15.66 -5.48 7.48
C GLU A 23 -16.24 -4.17 8.03
N ARG A 24 -16.90 -3.36 7.18
CA ARG A 24 -17.54 -2.11 7.60
C ARG A 24 -18.97 -2.00 7.13
N ILE A 25 -19.19 -2.07 5.83
CA ILE A 25 -20.51 -1.77 5.24
C ILE A 25 -21.57 -2.83 5.58
N LYS A 26 -21.18 -4.10 5.78
CA LYS A 26 -22.12 -5.14 6.22
C LYS A 26 -22.56 -5.03 7.68
N GLU A 27 -21.78 -4.36 8.53
CA GLU A 27 -22.02 -4.30 9.98
C GLU A 27 -22.57 -2.94 10.44
N LYS A 28 -22.54 -1.92 9.57
CA LYS A 28 -22.88 -0.54 9.94
C LYS A 28 -23.79 0.13 8.90
N ILE A 29 -24.88 0.74 9.38
CA ILE A 29 -25.77 1.59 8.59
C ILE A 29 -25.40 3.05 8.90
N TYR A 30 -25.00 3.81 7.89
CA TYR A 30 -24.63 5.22 8.05
C TYR A 30 -25.85 6.12 7.89
N GLY A 31 -26.01 7.09 8.80
CA GLY A 31 -27.11 8.06 8.73
C GLY A 31 -26.84 9.19 7.74
N THR A 32 -25.56 9.52 7.53
CA THR A 32 -25.13 10.59 6.61
C THR A 32 -23.91 10.19 5.79
N ARG A 33 -23.71 10.88 4.67
CA ARG A 33 -22.55 10.66 3.80
C ARG A 33 -21.24 11.08 4.45
N ASP A 34 -21.24 12.13 5.28
CA ASP A 34 -20.04 12.60 5.98
C ASP A 34 -19.57 11.61 7.05
N GLU A 35 -20.51 10.99 7.77
CA GLU A 35 -20.21 9.92 8.72
C GLU A 35 -19.54 8.72 8.02
N ALA A 36 -20.11 8.28 6.90
CA ALA A 36 -19.52 7.21 6.10
C ALA A 36 -18.12 7.58 5.59
N ARG A 37 -17.91 8.84 5.19
CA ARG A 37 -16.62 9.31 4.70
C ARG A 37 -15.55 9.30 5.80
N SER A 38 -15.89 9.78 7.00
CA SER A 38 -14.95 9.77 8.13
C SER A 38 -14.59 8.34 8.53
N ASP A 39 -15.58 7.46 8.64
CA ASP A 39 -15.38 6.06 9.04
C ASP A 39 -14.51 5.29 8.03
N ILE A 40 -14.72 5.51 6.72
CA ILE A 40 -13.88 4.94 5.67
C ILE A 40 -12.45 5.49 5.74
N PHE A 41 -12.29 6.79 6.00
CA PHE A 41 -10.97 7.40 6.14
C PHE A 41 -10.20 6.80 7.32
N ASP A 42 -10.84 6.71 8.48
CA ASP A 42 -10.25 6.11 9.68
C ASP A 42 -9.91 4.63 9.45
N TYR A 43 -10.76 3.89 8.73
CA TYR A 43 -10.46 2.51 8.35
C TYR A 43 -9.22 2.39 7.47
N ILE A 44 -9.04 3.29 6.49
CA ILE A 44 -7.89 3.26 5.59
C ILE A 44 -6.59 3.58 6.36
N GLU A 45 -6.58 4.69 7.09
CA GLU A 45 -5.36 5.20 7.74
C GLU A 45 -5.00 4.42 9.01
N MET A 46 -5.95 4.22 9.90
CA MET A 46 -5.69 3.69 11.25
C MET A 46 -5.75 2.17 11.31
N PHE A 47 -6.32 1.49 10.32
CA PHE A 47 -6.45 0.03 10.32
C PHE A 47 -5.80 -0.63 9.11
N TYR A 48 -6.21 -0.27 7.89
CA TYR A 48 -5.75 -0.94 6.68
C TYR A 48 -4.25 -0.72 6.45
N ASN A 49 -3.80 0.54 6.38
CA ASN A 49 -2.41 0.86 6.06
C ASN A 49 -1.45 0.53 7.21
N SER A 50 -1.88 0.69 8.45
CA SER A 50 -1.01 0.66 9.64
C SER A 50 -1.03 -0.64 10.43
N ARG A 51 -2.10 -1.45 10.37
CA ARG A 51 -2.27 -2.61 11.26
C ARG A 51 -2.60 -3.91 10.52
N ARG A 52 -3.12 -3.84 9.30
CA ARG A 52 -3.59 -5.02 8.58
C ARG A 52 -2.44 -5.88 8.09
N ARG A 53 -2.44 -7.16 8.48
CA ARG A 53 -1.41 -8.12 8.06
C ARG A 53 -1.82 -8.78 6.74
N HIS A 54 -0.91 -8.78 5.77
CA HIS A 54 -1.10 -9.45 4.49
C HIS A 54 -0.21 -10.69 4.39
N GLY A 55 -0.80 -11.86 4.12
CA GLY A 55 -0.07 -13.12 3.97
C GLY A 55 0.94 -13.11 2.83
N SER A 56 0.65 -12.37 1.76
CA SER A 56 1.57 -12.13 0.63
C SER A 56 2.73 -11.19 0.96
N SER A 57 2.69 -10.50 2.10
CA SER A 57 3.70 -9.53 2.56
C SER A 57 4.34 -9.97 3.88
N GLU A 58 4.50 -11.28 4.09
CA GLU A 58 5.10 -11.85 5.31
C GLU A 58 4.43 -11.36 6.61
N GLN A 59 3.11 -11.13 6.57
CA GLN A 59 2.33 -10.61 7.69
C GLN A 59 2.66 -9.16 8.10
N MET A 60 3.37 -8.41 7.25
CA MET A 60 3.62 -6.98 7.46
C MET A 60 2.42 -6.11 7.05
N PRO A 61 2.23 -4.96 7.72
CA PRO A 61 1.35 -3.90 7.26
C PRO A 61 1.78 -3.32 5.90
N PRO A 62 0.83 -2.87 5.06
CA PRO A 62 1.15 -2.22 3.78
C PRO A 62 2.13 -1.06 3.92
N ALA A 63 1.98 -0.21 4.94
CA ALA A 63 2.87 0.92 5.16
C ALA A 63 4.32 0.49 5.47
N GLU A 64 4.51 -0.60 6.21
CA GLU A 64 5.86 -1.14 6.48
C GLU A 64 6.46 -1.76 5.22
N TYR A 65 5.65 -2.50 4.46
CA TYR A 65 6.08 -3.10 3.20
C TYR A 65 6.55 -2.04 2.19
N GLU A 66 5.79 -0.95 2.02
CA GLU A 66 6.18 0.17 1.14
C GLU A 66 7.44 0.88 1.64
N ASN A 67 7.58 1.08 2.96
CA ASN A 67 8.79 1.68 3.54
C ASN A 67 10.03 0.83 3.27
N LEU A 68 9.96 -0.49 3.46
CA LEU A 68 11.06 -1.41 3.15
C LEU A 68 11.38 -1.42 1.65
N TYR A 69 10.36 -1.38 0.80
CA TYR A 69 10.55 -1.27 -0.65
C TYR A 69 11.28 0.02 -1.03
N HIS A 70 10.87 1.18 -0.50
CA HIS A 70 11.54 2.46 -0.73
C HIS A 70 12.97 2.51 -0.15
N GLN A 71 13.21 1.90 1.01
CA GLN A 71 14.56 1.75 1.57
C GLN A 71 15.46 0.92 0.66
N ARG A 72 14.94 -0.20 0.13
CA ARG A 72 15.67 -1.06 -0.81
C ARG A 72 15.95 -0.35 -2.14
N LEU A 73 15.00 0.41 -2.66
CA LEU A 73 15.24 1.20 -3.88
C LEU A 73 16.33 2.26 -3.65
N ARG A 74 16.32 2.95 -2.49
CA ARG A 74 17.36 3.91 -2.13
C ARG A 74 18.73 3.25 -2.01
N SER A 75 18.84 2.08 -1.38
CA SER A 75 20.12 1.38 -1.28
C SER A 75 20.66 0.95 -2.65
N VAL A 76 19.79 0.50 -3.56
CA VAL A 76 20.19 0.16 -4.95
C VAL A 76 20.63 1.41 -5.74
N GLN A 77 20.00 2.57 -5.53
CA GLN A 77 20.41 3.82 -6.16
C GLN A 77 21.76 4.32 -5.65
N VAL A 78 22.04 4.20 -4.33
CA VAL A 78 23.35 4.53 -3.76
C VAL A 78 24.44 3.64 -4.35
N ILE A 79 24.21 2.32 -4.43
CA ILE A 79 25.16 1.36 -5.03
C ILE A 79 25.45 1.69 -6.51
N ARG A 80 24.47 2.24 -7.25
CA ARG A 80 24.66 2.67 -8.65
C ARG A 80 25.24 4.08 -8.80
N GLY A 81 25.22 4.91 -7.75
CA GLY A 81 25.81 6.24 -7.73
C GLY A 81 27.29 6.26 -7.32
N ASP A 82 27.74 5.25 -6.58
CA ASP A 82 29.12 5.16 -6.07
C ASP A 82 30.12 4.50 -7.04
N SER A 83 29.66 4.01 -8.20
CA SER A 83 30.53 3.36 -9.20
C SER A 83 31.32 4.33 -10.10
N GLN A 84 31.31 5.65 -9.81
CA GLN A 84 32.12 6.64 -10.54
C GLN A 84 33.28 7.25 -9.75
N ILE A 85 33.61 6.77 -8.55
CA ILE A 85 34.83 7.21 -7.84
C ILE A 85 35.85 6.05 -7.87
N CYS A 86 36.33 5.74 -9.07
CA CYS A 86 37.63 5.09 -9.18
C CYS A 86 38.68 6.21 -9.06
N SER A 87 39.31 6.27 -7.91
CA SER A 87 40.43 7.15 -7.56
C SER A 87 41.47 7.24 -8.67
N PRO A 88 42.07 8.43 -8.93
CA PRO A 88 43.26 8.48 -9.75
C PRO A 88 44.39 7.81 -8.97
N CYS A 89 44.79 6.60 -9.38
CA CYS A 89 46.07 6.06 -8.98
C CYS A 89 47.17 6.97 -9.55
N THR A 90 48.02 7.41 -8.62
CA THR A 90 49.29 8.15 -8.73
C THR A 90 50.03 8.02 -10.05
#